data_AF-A0A540KVR7-F1
#
_entry.id   AF-A0A540KVR7-F1
#
_cell.length_a   1.000
_cell.length_b   1.000
_cell.length_c   1.000
_cell.angle_alpha   90.00
_cell.angle_beta   90.00
_cell.angle_gamma   90.00
#
_symmetry.space_group_name_H-M   'P 1'
#
loop_
_entity.id
_entity.type
_entity.pdbx_description
1 polymer ?
#
loop_
_entity_poly.entity_id
_entity_poly.type
_entity_poly.pdbx_seq_one_letter_code
_entity_poly.pdbx_strand_id
1 'polypeptide(L)'
;MSTDQFEFEDQISMTIDNDEEILDAGSDGGDSNDAVSGRFGVFTRSGMVRVDDESFEHEIIRKSFVLGMDLAGRDTNIVAVHKNLSSDPTRRARFESFKIFTQAVARKCGGNANVKYGWYGGSKEELCDVLVHGFSRCREPAPNEVSYGVGVHMIPAKFTCDGALSSVVDEGGLKHILLCRVILGKAEMVAPGSKQSQPSSQEVDTGVDNLVNPRRYVVWSAIMNSHIYPCYLISFKAPSTLPNVVSGVPTMQQSALRPPPTSPWMSFPALLSILSKFLPPTKMQLLVVCHNEFRANKITRPQLIQRVRRIAGDRLLIGVIKSVKRQTDAGANA
;
A
#
# COMPACT_ATOMS: atom_id res chain seq x y z
N MET A 1 8.72 16.13 -5.70
CA MET A 1 8.10 15.66 -4.44
C MET A 1 7.22 16.80 -3.99
N SER A 2 5.90 16.61 -3.93
CA SER A 2 4.98 17.71 -3.61
C SER A 2 4.98 17.98 -2.11
N THR A 3 5.07 19.25 -1.75
CA THR A 3 5.10 19.81 -0.39
C THR A 3 3.93 19.34 0.47
N ASP A 4 2.77 19.10 -0.14
CA ASP A 4 1.50 18.74 0.52
C ASP A 4 1.52 17.38 1.24
N GLN A 5 2.46 16.47 0.92
CA GLN A 5 2.51 15.13 1.54
C GLN A 5 3.36 15.07 2.80
N PHE A 6 4.33 15.97 2.96
CA PHE A 6 5.07 16.11 4.21
C PHE A 6 4.16 16.76 5.27
N GLU A 7 3.35 17.72 4.84
CA GLU A 7 2.30 18.32 5.65
C GLU A 7 1.27 17.30 6.16
N PHE A 8 1.04 16.19 5.46
CA PHE A 8 0.06 15.19 5.88
C PHE A 8 0.46 14.42 7.16
N GLU A 9 1.67 13.84 7.21
CA GLU A 9 2.12 13.12 8.41
C GLU A 9 2.24 14.09 9.59
N ASP A 10 2.66 15.32 9.33
CA ASP A 10 2.78 16.39 10.32
C ASP A 10 1.40 16.85 10.82
N GLN A 11 0.41 17.08 9.95
CA GLN A 11 -0.95 17.49 10.34
C GLN A 11 -1.67 16.40 11.12
N ILE A 12 -1.54 15.12 10.72
CA ILE A 12 -2.05 14.01 11.52
C ILE A 12 -1.31 13.94 12.86
N SER A 13 0.02 14.06 12.89
CA SER A 13 0.76 14.02 14.16
C SER A 13 0.30 15.13 15.09
N MET A 14 0.20 16.37 14.61
CA MET A 14 -0.25 17.52 15.39
C MET A 14 -1.67 17.33 15.94
N THR A 15 -2.58 16.74 15.16
CA THR A 15 -3.96 16.50 15.60
C THR A 15 -4.03 15.43 16.69
N ILE A 16 -3.27 14.34 16.53
CA ILE A 16 -3.30 13.22 17.49
C ILE A 16 -2.53 13.57 18.77
N ASP A 17 -1.40 14.28 18.66
CA ASP A 17 -0.57 14.63 19.83
C ASP A 17 -1.26 15.68 20.73
N ASN A 18 -2.17 16.49 20.17
CA ASN A 18 -2.94 17.48 20.92
C ASN A 18 -4.12 16.87 21.72
N ASP A 19 -4.57 15.67 21.35
CA ASP A 19 -5.57 14.90 22.11
C ASP A 19 -4.95 14.03 23.22
N GLU A 20 -3.61 14.05 23.39
CA GLU A 20 -2.92 13.32 24.46
C GLU A 20 -3.11 13.92 25.87
N GLU A 21 -3.79 15.07 25.99
CA GLU A 21 -4.29 15.63 27.25
C GLU A 21 -5.82 15.63 27.32
N ILE A 22 -6.47 14.47 27.50
CA ILE A 22 -7.86 14.45 27.98
C ILE A 22 -7.99 13.56 29.23
N LEU A 23 -8.33 14.27 30.30
CA LEU A 23 -8.71 13.80 31.62
C LEU A 23 -9.89 12.83 31.57
N ASP A 24 -9.89 11.92 32.56
CA ASP A 24 -10.97 11.01 32.90
C ASP A 24 -12.30 11.78 33.10
N ALA A 25 -13.10 11.86 32.03
CA ALA A 25 -14.48 12.30 32.09
C ALA A 25 -15.35 11.06 31.88
N GLY A 26 -15.72 10.43 32.99
CA GLY A 26 -16.83 9.48 32.99
C GLY A 26 -18.08 10.19 32.47
N SER A 27 -18.65 9.68 31.38
CA SER A 27 -19.94 10.13 30.88
C SER A 27 -20.84 8.91 30.68
N ASP A 28 -21.80 8.79 31.59
CA ASP A 28 -22.98 7.97 31.46
C ASP A 28 -24.02 8.72 30.59
N GLY A 29 -24.81 7.97 29.81
CA GLY A 29 -26.06 8.43 29.22
C GLY A 29 -26.05 8.88 27.74
N GLY A 30 -26.84 8.18 26.91
CA GLY A 30 -27.49 8.78 25.75
C GLY A 30 -27.67 7.89 24.53
N ASP A 31 -28.67 7.00 24.53
CA ASP A 31 -29.22 6.37 23.33
C ASP A 31 -29.64 7.44 22.29
N SER A 32 -29.05 7.42 21.10
CA SER A 32 -29.69 7.91 19.85
C SER A 32 -28.85 7.67 18.58
N ASN A 33 -29.09 6.54 17.90
CA ASN A 33 -29.22 6.35 16.44
C ASN A 33 -29.08 4.87 16.06
N ASP A 34 -30.14 4.11 16.34
CA ASP A 34 -30.16 2.65 16.36
C ASP A 34 -30.12 1.97 14.97
N ALA A 35 -30.19 2.73 13.87
CA ALA A 35 -30.08 2.17 12.51
C ALA A 35 -28.63 2.13 11.97
N VAL A 36 -27.73 3.01 12.46
CA VAL A 36 -26.32 3.07 12.04
C VAL A 36 -25.43 2.26 12.99
N SER A 37 -25.83 2.15 14.27
CA SER A 37 -25.14 1.38 15.30
C SER A 37 -24.97 -0.11 14.93
N GLY A 38 -25.99 -0.73 14.32
CA GLY A 38 -25.94 -2.15 13.96
C GLY A 38 -24.83 -2.51 12.95
N ARG A 39 -24.53 -1.64 11.98
CA ARG A 39 -23.56 -1.94 10.89
C ARG A 39 -22.11 -1.92 11.37
N PHE A 40 -21.78 -1.02 12.29
CA PHE A 40 -20.41 -0.81 12.78
C PHE A 40 -20.19 -1.28 14.22
N GLY A 41 -21.23 -1.83 14.87
CA GLY A 41 -21.16 -2.28 16.26
C GLY A 41 -20.05 -3.28 16.54
N VAL A 42 -19.57 -4.03 15.54
CA VAL A 42 -18.38 -4.89 15.70
C VAL A 42 -17.12 -4.08 16.02
N PHE A 43 -16.90 -2.94 15.37
CA PHE A 43 -15.74 -2.09 15.62
C PHE A 43 -15.84 -1.42 17.00
N THR A 44 -17.05 -1.04 17.41
CA THR A 44 -17.29 -0.54 18.78
C THR A 44 -16.98 -1.58 19.84
N ARG A 45 -17.41 -2.84 19.64
CA ARG A 45 -17.02 -3.97 20.50
C ARG A 45 -15.51 -4.23 20.47
N SER A 46 -14.86 -3.99 19.34
CA SER A 46 -13.40 -4.04 19.22
C SER A 46 -12.68 -2.84 19.84
N GLY A 47 -13.40 -1.85 20.39
CA GLY A 47 -12.85 -0.72 21.14
C GLY A 47 -12.65 0.55 20.34
N MET A 48 -13.22 0.62 19.14
CA MET A 48 -13.16 1.79 18.30
C MET A 48 -14.36 2.70 18.56
N VAL A 49 -14.16 3.99 18.63
CA VAL A 49 -15.23 4.98 18.73
C VAL A 49 -15.39 5.69 17.40
N ARG A 50 -16.62 5.84 16.92
CA ARG A 50 -16.88 6.58 15.69
C ARG A 50 -16.46 8.03 15.90
N VAL A 51 -15.65 8.55 14.99
CA VAL A 51 -15.29 9.97 14.97
C VAL A 51 -16.47 10.72 14.36
N ASP A 52 -16.86 11.83 14.98
CA ASP A 52 -17.94 12.66 14.48
C ASP A 52 -17.62 13.21 13.08
N ASP A 53 -18.59 13.11 12.16
CA ASP A 53 -18.37 13.39 10.74
C ASP A 53 -18.08 14.90 10.50
N GLU A 54 -18.48 15.79 11.42
CA GLU A 54 -18.25 17.24 11.39
C GLU A 54 -16.98 17.67 12.15
N SER A 55 -16.31 16.75 12.83
CA SER A 55 -15.08 17.05 13.56
C SER A 55 -13.90 17.37 12.65
N PHE A 56 -13.01 18.24 13.13
CA PHE A 56 -11.76 18.58 12.45
C PHE A 56 -10.87 17.33 12.21
N GLU A 57 -10.85 16.42 13.18
CA GLU A 57 -10.14 15.14 13.08
C GLU A 57 -10.66 14.29 11.92
N HIS A 58 -11.98 14.12 11.82
CA HIS A 58 -12.59 13.41 10.70
C HIS A 58 -12.25 14.09 9.36
N GLU A 59 -12.30 15.42 9.30
CA GLU A 59 -11.98 16.17 8.08
C GLU A 59 -10.54 15.94 7.62
N ILE A 60 -9.56 15.97 8.53
CA ILE A 60 -8.14 15.71 8.21
C ILE A 60 -7.97 14.29 7.67
N ILE A 61 -8.47 13.27 8.38
CA ILE A 61 -8.34 11.88 7.95
C ILE A 61 -9.03 11.67 6.59
N ARG A 62 -10.22 12.24 6.42
CA ARG A 62 -11.00 12.17 5.18
C ARG A 62 -10.25 12.80 4.00
N LYS A 63 -9.84 14.07 4.13
CA LYS A 63 -9.11 14.79 3.07
C LYS A 63 -7.87 14.02 2.65
N SER A 64 -7.14 13.55 3.63
CA SER A 64 -5.88 12.87 3.39
C SER A 64 -6.04 11.52 2.72
N PHE A 65 -7.03 10.74 3.15
CA PHE A 65 -7.37 9.48 2.51
C PHE A 65 -7.77 9.72 1.05
N VAL A 66 -8.65 10.69 0.78
CA VAL A 66 -9.09 11.03 -0.58
C VAL A 66 -7.92 11.52 -1.45
N LEU A 67 -7.06 12.39 -0.91
CA LEU A 67 -5.86 12.86 -1.62
C LEU A 67 -4.89 11.72 -1.95
N GLY A 68 -4.67 10.80 -1.02
CA GLY A 68 -3.84 9.61 -1.23
C GLY A 68 -4.44 8.58 -2.19
N MET A 69 -5.75 8.69 -2.47
CA MET A 69 -6.47 7.88 -3.46
C MET A 69 -6.36 8.44 -4.89
N ASP A 70 -5.70 9.58 -5.09
CA ASP A 70 -5.43 10.22 -6.39
C ASP A 70 -6.69 10.26 -7.29
N LEU A 71 -6.62 9.77 -8.53
CA LEU A 71 -7.75 9.74 -9.47
C LEU A 71 -8.96 8.96 -8.94
N ALA A 72 -8.75 7.94 -8.12
CA ALA A 72 -9.83 7.16 -7.51
C ALA A 72 -10.49 7.89 -6.33
N GLY A 73 -9.85 8.94 -5.79
CA GLY A 73 -10.38 9.70 -4.65
C GLY A 73 -11.73 10.34 -4.91
N ARG A 74 -11.98 10.83 -6.14
CA ARG A 74 -13.24 11.52 -6.50
C ARG A 74 -14.48 10.65 -6.34
N ASP A 75 -14.33 9.37 -6.64
CA ASP A 75 -15.41 8.40 -6.64
C ASP A 75 -15.39 7.52 -5.37
N THR A 76 -14.44 7.78 -4.45
CA THR A 76 -14.33 7.06 -3.18
C THR A 76 -15.26 7.68 -2.15
N ASN A 77 -16.17 6.87 -1.62
CA ASN A 77 -17.08 7.30 -0.57
C ASN A 77 -16.62 6.78 0.79
N ILE A 78 -16.06 7.64 1.62
CA ILE A 78 -15.75 7.34 3.03
C ILE A 78 -17.05 7.37 3.82
N VAL A 79 -17.41 6.23 4.41
CA VAL A 79 -18.68 5.98 5.10
C VAL A 79 -18.54 6.19 6.61
N ALA A 80 -17.38 5.87 7.18
CA ALA A 80 -17.11 6.06 8.59
C ALA A 80 -15.61 6.10 8.88
N VAL A 81 -15.20 6.93 9.83
CA VAL A 81 -13.90 6.85 10.47
C VAL A 81 -14.14 6.49 11.94
N HIS A 82 -13.36 5.53 12.43
CA HIS A 82 -13.34 5.20 13.86
C HIS A 82 -11.94 5.40 14.40
N LYS A 83 -11.84 5.89 15.63
CA LYS A 83 -10.60 6.10 16.38
C LYS A 83 -10.44 5.03 17.44
N ASN A 84 -9.22 4.55 17.61
CA ASN A 84 -8.88 3.65 18.70
C ASN A 84 -8.68 4.49 19.96
N LEU A 85 -9.67 4.48 20.85
CA LEU A 85 -9.52 5.09 22.16
C LEU A 85 -8.94 4.06 23.12
N SER A 86 -7.88 4.46 23.83
CA SER A 86 -7.23 3.67 24.89
C SER A 86 -8.07 3.60 26.18
N SER A 87 -9.38 3.41 26.05
CA SER A 87 -10.37 3.48 27.12
C SER A 87 -10.30 2.29 28.08
N ASP A 88 -10.03 1.09 27.55
CA ASP A 88 -9.84 -0.14 28.34
C ASP A 88 -8.39 -0.23 28.89
N PRO A 89 -8.17 -0.75 30.12
CA PRO A 89 -6.84 -0.90 30.70
C PRO A 89 -5.83 -1.65 29.82
N THR A 90 -6.27 -2.70 29.10
CA THR A 90 -5.40 -3.46 28.20
C THR A 90 -5.04 -2.63 26.97
N ARG A 91 -5.98 -1.87 26.42
CA ARG A 91 -5.74 -0.96 25.29
C ARG A 91 -4.78 0.15 25.67
N ARG A 92 -4.97 0.74 26.85
CA ARG A 92 -4.04 1.72 27.43
C ARG A 92 -2.65 1.14 27.62
N ALA A 93 -2.54 -0.07 28.16
CA ALA A 93 -1.24 -0.74 28.30
C ALA A 93 -0.54 -0.96 26.95
N ARG A 94 -1.28 -1.29 25.87
CA ARG A 94 -0.71 -1.42 24.52
C ARG A 94 -0.21 -0.09 23.97
N PHE A 95 -0.98 0.98 24.16
CA PHE A 95 -0.56 2.33 23.76
C PHE A 95 0.68 2.79 24.53
N GLU A 96 0.69 2.63 25.87
CA GLU A 96 1.86 2.97 26.69
C GLU A 96 3.08 2.11 26.34
N SER A 97 2.88 0.83 26.03
CA SER A 97 3.97 -0.03 25.53
C SER A 97 4.54 0.54 24.22
N PHE A 98 3.70 0.92 23.27
CA PHE A 98 4.16 1.56 22.03
C PHE A 98 4.95 2.85 22.30
N LYS A 99 4.52 3.69 23.24
CA LYS A 99 5.25 4.90 23.66
C LYS A 99 6.62 4.57 24.27
N ILE A 100 6.68 3.56 25.14
CA ILE A 100 7.94 3.09 25.73
C ILE A 100 8.91 2.60 24.65
N PHE A 101 8.44 1.78 23.70
CA PHE A 101 9.27 1.31 22.60
C PHE A 101 9.70 2.44 21.67
N THR A 102 8.83 3.43 21.43
CA THR A 102 9.17 4.64 20.68
C THR A 102 10.35 5.37 21.34
N GLN A 103 10.30 5.59 22.66
CA GLN A 103 11.39 6.24 23.39
C GLN A 103 12.68 5.38 23.37
N ALA A 104 12.56 4.06 23.52
CA ALA A 104 13.71 3.16 23.49
C ALA A 104 14.42 3.16 22.13
N VAL A 105 13.66 3.09 21.03
CA VAL A 105 14.21 3.16 19.67
C VAL A 105 14.78 4.55 19.39
N ALA A 106 14.13 5.63 19.83
CA ALA A 106 14.69 6.98 19.71
C ALA A 106 16.07 7.09 20.37
N ARG A 107 16.22 6.58 21.61
CA ARG A 107 17.51 6.57 22.32
C ARG A 107 18.59 5.77 21.55
N LYS A 108 18.21 4.65 20.95
CA LYS A 108 19.10 3.81 20.14
C LYS A 108 19.49 4.50 18.82
N CYS A 109 18.59 5.25 18.20
CA CYS A 109 18.72 5.81 16.85
C CYS A 109 19.08 7.31 16.82
N GLY A 110 19.78 7.83 17.83
CA GLY A 110 20.27 9.21 17.83
C GLY A 110 19.19 10.27 18.13
N GLY A 111 18.15 9.90 18.88
CA GLY A 111 17.09 10.79 19.36
C GLY A 111 15.79 10.75 18.55
N ASN A 112 15.73 9.98 17.45
CA ASN A 112 14.54 9.88 16.61
C ASN A 112 14.17 8.41 16.35
N ALA A 113 12.96 8.01 16.73
CA ALA A 113 12.47 6.64 16.52
C ALA A 113 11.99 6.37 15.08
N ASN A 114 11.97 7.39 14.22
CA ASN A 114 11.47 7.32 12.85
C ASN A 114 10.04 6.73 12.81
N VAL A 115 9.14 7.34 13.59
CA VAL A 115 7.71 6.95 13.60
C VAL A 115 7.06 7.45 12.32
N LYS A 116 6.35 6.56 11.63
CA LYS A 116 5.65 6.82 10.37
C LYS A 116 4.23 6.29 10.39
N TYR A 117 3.41 6.73 9.46
CA TYR A 117 2.07 6.19 9.26
C TYR A 117 2.06 5.13 8.17
N GLY A 118 1.33 4.04 8.41
CA GLY A 118 1.16 2.94 7.48
C GLY A 118 -0.27 2.43 7.44
N TRP A 119 -0.71 2.05 6.25
CA TRP A 119 -1.96 1.38 5.97
C TRP A 119 -1.82 -0.13 6.14
N TYR A 120 -2.77 -0.74 6.85
CA TYR A 120 -2.95 -2.18 6.93
C TYR A 120 -4.37 -2.54 6.49
N GLY A 121 -4.49 -3.12 5.29
CA GLY A 121 -5.76 -3.61 4.75
C GLY A 121 -5.88 -5.13 4.87
N GLY A 122 -7.07 -5.60 5.23
CA GLY A 122 -7.39 -7.00 5.44
C GLY A 122 -8.89 -7.24 5.31
N SER A 123 -9.38 -8.40 5.76
CA SER A 123 -10.82 -8.63 5.92
C SER A 123 -11.35 -7.90 7.16
N LYS A 124 -12.66 -7.65 7.23
CA LYS A 124 -13.30 -7.01 8.38
C LYS A 124 -12.99 -7.76 9.69
N GLU A 125 -13.03 -9.09 9.64
CA GLU A 125 -12.76 -10.01 10.74
C GLU A 125 -11.30 -9.91 11.17
N GLU A 126 -10.37 -9.93 10.22
CA GLU A 126 -8.94 -9.78 10.49
C GLU A 126 -8.61 -8.46 11.19
N LEU A 127 -9.20 -7.34 10.73
CA LEU A 127 -8.98 -6.05 11.37
C LEU A 127 -9.56 -6.01 12.79
N CYS A 128 -10.72 -6.63 13.02
CA CYS A 128 -11.31 -6.75 14.36
C CYS A 128 -10.41 -7.58 15.29
N ASP A 129 -9.87 -8.69 14.79
CA ASP A 129 -8.93 -9.54 15.55
C ASP A 129 -7.68 -8.75 15.94
N VAL A 130 -7.11 -7.98 15.01
CA VAL A 130 -5.96 -7.10 15.27
C VAL A 130 -6.28 -6.07 16.35
N LEU A 131 -7.46 -5.45 16.31
CA LEU A 131 -7.86 -4.44 17.31
C LEU A 131 -8.05 -5.03 18.70
N VAL A 132 -8.55 -6.26 18.81
CA VAL A 132 -8.80 -6.91 20.11
C VAL A 132 -7.53 -7.55 20.66
N HIS A 133 -6.86 -8.36 19.84
CA HIS A 133 -5.79 -9.28 20.26
C HIS A 133 -4.38 -8.83 19.85
N GLY A 134 -4.27 -7.78 19.04
CA GLY A 134 -3.02 -7.39 18.40
C GLY A 134 -2.74 -8.21 17.14
N PHE A 135 -1.64 -7.88 16.48
CA PHE A 135 -1.15 -8.62 15.32
C PHE A 135 -0.70 -10.02 15.78
N SER A 136 -1.32 -11.05 15.22
CA SER A 136 -1.03 -12.45 15.57
C SER A 136 -0.68 -13.31 14.36
N ARG A 137 -0.89 -12.79 13.14
CA ARG A 137 -0.63 -13.47 11.88
C ARG A 137 0.32 -12.64 11.04
N CYS A 138 1.37 -13.27 10.53
CA CYS A 138 2.12 -12.72 9.40
C CYS A 138 1.41 -13.16 8.14
N ARG A 139 0.90 -12.22 7.35
CA ARG A 139 0.19 -12.54 6.10
C ARG A 139 1.10 -13.37 5.21
N GLU A 140 0.63 -14.55 4.81
CA GLU A 140 1.28 -15.30 3.75
C GLU A 140 1.10 -14.58 2.42
N PRO A 141 2.16 -14.41 1.61
CA PRO A 141 2.06 -13.78 0.31
C PRO A 141 1.06 -14.55 -0.56
N ALA A 142 0.17 -13.84 -1.25
CA ALA A 142 -0.73 -14.47 -2.21
C ALA A 142 0.06 -15.18 -3.33
N PRO A 143 -0.54 -16.15 -4.05
CA PRO A 143 0.10 -16.74 -5.22
C PRO A 143 0.51 -15.65 -6.21
N ASN A 144 1.82 -15.52 -6.46
CA ASN A 144 2.48 -14.49 -7.28
C ASN A 144 2.75 -13.12 -6.60
N GLU A 145 2.46 -12.96 -5.31
CA GLU A 145 2.92 -11.80 -4.54
C GLU A 145 4.38 -11.98 -4.13
N VAL A 146 5.17 -10.93 -4.32
CA VAL A 146 6.57 -10.90 -3.89
C VAL A 146 6.61 -10.60 -2.39
N SER A 147 7.10 -11.54 -1.58
CA SER A 147 7.33 -11.32 -0.15
C SER A 147 8.58 -10.48 0.10
N TYR A 148 8.57 -9.71 1.18
CA TYR A 148 9.72 -8.92 1.64
C TYR A 148 10.11 -9.35 3.06
N GLY A 149 10.29 -10.66 3.27
CA GLY A 149 10.46 -11.24 4.60
C GLY A 149 9.17 -11.71 5.25
N VAL A 150 9.27 -12.15 6.50
CA VAL A 150 8.20 -12.68 7.33
C VAL A 150 7.91 -11.69 8.45
N GLY A 151 6.73 -11.06 8.37
CA GLY A 151 6.32 -10.02 9.29
C GLY A 151 5.00 -9.39 8.86
N VAL A 152 4.60 -8.34 9.58
CA VAL A 152 3.48 -7.50 9.19
C VAL A 152 3.97 -6.53 8.12
N HIS A 153 3.35 -6.62 6.94
CA HIS A 153 3.62 -5.72 5.83
C HIS A 153 2.64 -4.56 5.87
N MET A 154 3.16 -3.35 5.80
CA MET A 154 2.34 -2.13 5.80
C MET A 154 2.67 -1.28 4.60
N ILE A 155 1.66 -0.57 4.10
CA ILE A 155 1.79 0.32 2.96
C ILE A 155 1.96 1.74 3.49
N PRO A 156 3.06 2.46 3.18
CA PRO A 156 3.27 3.83 3.62
C PRO A 156 2.07 4.71 3.32
N ALA A 157 1.73 5.63 4.24
CA ALA A 157 0.46 6.35 4.16
C ALA A 157 0.28 7.19 2.88
N LYS A 158 1.39 7.65 2.27
CA LYS A 158 1.42 8.28 0.94
C LYS A 158 0.88 7.44 -0.22
N PHE A 159 0.74 6.12 -0.05
CA PHE A 159 0.23 5.19 -1.06
C PHE A 159 -1.13 4.62 -0.67
N THR A 160 -2.08 5.51 -0.36
CA THR A 160 -3.43 5.10 0.10
C THR A 160 -4.16 4.23 -0.91
N CYS A 161 -4.04 4.51 -2.22
CA CYS A 161 -4.53 3.62 -3.28
C CYS A 161 -4.10 2.16 -3.10
N ASP A 162 -2.80 1.93 -2.90
CA ASP A 162 -2.24 0.58 -2.76
C ASP A 162 -2.77 -0.07 -1.47
N GLY A 163 -2.92 0.72 -0.39
CA GLY A 163 -3.54 0.29 0.87
C GLY A 163 -4.99 -0.14 0.69
N ALA A 164 -5.80 0.70 0.04
CA ALA A 164 -7.22 0.44 -0.21
C ALA A 164 -7.44 -0.82 -1.08
N LEU A 165 -6.49 -1.13 -1.95
CA LEU A 165 -6.49 -2.35 -2.77
C LEU A 165 -6.21 -3.61 -1.95
N SER A 166 -5.50 -3.52 -0.83
CA SER A 166 -5.20 -4.68 0.01
C SER A 166 -6.36 -5.11 0.91
N SER A 167 -7.39 -4.27 1.05
CA SER A 167 -8.61 -4.55 1.80
C SER A 167 -9.65 -5.37 1.02
N VAL A 168 -10.35 -6.24 1.74
CA VAL A 168 -11.42 -7.11 1.22
C VAL A 168 -12.78 -6.43 1.40
N VAL A 169 -13.68 -6.61 0.43
CA VAL A 169 -15.06 -6.11 0.51
C VAL A 169 -15.86 -7.00 1.47
N ASP A 170 -16.55 -6.40 2.43
CA ASP A 170 -17.44 -7.08 3.38
C ASP A 170 -18.83 -7.36 2.79
N GLU A 171 -19.68 -8.05 3.53
CA GLU A 171 -21.06 -8.37 3.13
C GLU A 171 -21.92 -7.12 2.84
N GLY A 172 -21.56 -5.98 3.45
CA GLY A 172 -22.22 -4.69 3.23
C GLY A 172 -21.68 -3.91 2.02
N GLY A 173 -20.75 -4.49 1.25
CA GLY A 173 -20.11 -3.83 0.12
C GLY A 173 -19.09 -2.77 0.53
N LEU A 174 -18.59 -2.80 1.77
CA LEU A 174 -17.60 -1.86 2.29
C LEU A 174 -16.21 -2.50 2.34
N LYS A 175 -15.19 -1.70 2.10
CA LYS A 175 -13.82 -2.02 2.47
C LYS A 175 -13.46 -1.33 3.76
N HIS A 176 -12.59 -1.97 4.54
CA HIS A 176 -12.09 -1.45 5.81
C HIS A 176 -10.56 -1.47 5.79
N ILE A 177 -9.93 -0.45 6.36
CA ILE A 177 -8.47 -0.34 6.42
C ILE A 177 -8.04 0.35 7.71
N LEU A 178 -6.94 -0.12 8.30
CA LEU A 178 -6.34 0.48 9.48
C LEU A 178 -5.26 1.48 9.09
N LEU A 179 -5.30 2.67 9.69
CA LEU A 179 -4.17 3.59 9.76
C LEU A 179 -3.42 3.32 11.08
N CYS A 180 -2.15 2.96 10.99
CA CYS A 180 -1.32 2.69 12.16
C CYS A 180 -0.13 3.63 12.23
N ARG A 181 0.30 3.97 13.46
CA ARG A 181 1.64 4.46 13.75
C ARG A 181 2.61 3.26 13.75
N VAL A 182 3.77 3.45 13.13
CA VAL A 182 4.78 2.40 12.94
C VAL A 182 6.15 2.95 13.33
N ILE A 183 6.81 2.30 14.28
CA ILE A 183 8.19 2.63 14.67
C ILE A 183 9.12 1.95 13.66
N LEU A 184 9.73 2.71 12.75
CA LEU A 184 10.66 2.12 11.78
C LEU A 184 12.09 2.02 12.31
N GLY A 185 12.50 2.92 13.22
CA GLY A 185 13.87 3.02 13.69
C GLY A 185 14.89 3.10 12.54
N LYS A 186 16.01 2.39 12.70
CA LYS A 186 16.97 2.15 11.62
C LYS A 186 16.45 1.03 10.72
N ALA A 187 15.94 1.39 9.56
CA ALA A 187 15.41 0.45 8.58
C ALA A 187 16.51 -0.14 7.68
N GLU A 188 16.36 -1.42 7.30
CA GLU A 188 17.19 -2.08 6.29
C GLU A 188 16.42 -2.35 5.00
N MET A 189 17.14 -2.45 3.88
CA MET A 189 16.52 -2.84 2.62
C MET A 189 16.33 -4.36 2.56
N VAL A 190 15.10 -4.81 2.37
CA VAL A 190 14.75 -6.22 2.23
C VAL A 190 14.57 -6.57 0.76
N ALA A 191 15.28 -7.59 0.29
CA ALA A 191 15.20 -8.00 -1.10
C ALA A 191 13.84 -8.68 -1.43
N PRO A 192 13.30 -8.47 -2.64
CA PRO A 192 12.20 -9.25 -3.20
C PRO A 192 12.41 -10.76 -3.04
N GLY A 193 11.43 -11.46 -2.48
CA GLY A 193 11.47 -12.92 -2.24
C GLY A 193 12.28 -13.33 -1.01
N SER A 194 12.75 -12.38 -0.19
CA SER A 194 13.42 -12.70 1.07
C SER A 194 12.49 -13.46 2.01
N LYS A 195 13.08 -14.39 2.77
CA LYS A 195 12.43 -15.16 3.85
C LYS A 195 12.89 -14.70 5.24
N GLN A 196 13.57 -13.57 5.32
CA GLN A 196 14.07 -13.00 6.55
C GLN A 196 12.92 -12.69 7.51
N SER A 197 13.01 -13.14 8.76
CA SER A 197 11.95 -13.01 9.78
C SER A 197 12.37 -12.15 10.98
N GLN A 198 13.57 -11.59 10.95
CA GLN A 198 14.20 -10.82 12.02
C GLN A 198 15.21 -9.83 11.40
N PRO A 199 15.63 -8.78 12.13
CA PRO A 199 16.66 -7.85 11.64
C PRO A 199 17.96 -8.57 11.27
N SER A 200 18.69 -8.06 10.28
CA SER A 200 20.01 -8.62 9.91
C SER A 200 21.10 -8.37 10.95
N SER A 201 20.92 -7.38 11.83
CA SER A 201 21.86 -7.04 12.90
C SER A 201 21.14 -6.36 14.06
N GLN A 202 21.80 -6.27 15.21
CA GLN A 202 21.26 -5.60 16.40
C GLN A 202 21.04 -4.09 16.21
N GLU A 203 21.73 -3.47 15.25
CA GLU A 203 21.57 -2.04 14.98
C GLU A 203 20.28 -1.73 14.21
N VAL A 204 19.74 -2.70 13.49
CA VAL A 204 18.57 -2.55 12.63
C VAL A 204 17.30 -2.90 13.40
N ASP A 205 16.21 -2.20 13.08
CA ASP A 205 14.92 -2.37 13.75
C ASP A 205 13.88 -3.00 12.81
N THR A 206 13.67 -2.43 11.61
CA THR A 206 12.63 -2.86 10.66
C THR A 206 13.15 -2.99 9.23
N GLY A 207 12.31 -3.52 8.33
CA GLY A 207 12.63 -3.67 6.91
C GLY A 207 11.83 -2.72 6.01
N VAL A 208 12.43 -2.33 4.88
CA VAL A 208 11.78 -1.60 3.78
C VAL A 208 12.18 -2.16 2.42
N ASP A 209 11.34 -2.00 1.41
CA ASP A 209 11.67 -2.40 0.03
C ASP A 209 12.67 -1.43 -0.65
N ASN A 210 12.69 -0.15 -0.22
CA ASN A 210 13.61 0.85 -0.72
C ASN A 210 13.91 1.90 0.38
N LEU A 211 15.19 2.21 0.61
CA LEU A 211 15.62 3.14 1.67
C LEU A 211 15.24 4.61 1.39
N VAL A 212 15.11 5.00 0.13
CA VAL A 212 14.87 6.40 -0.27
C VAL A 212 13.37 6.66 -0.44
N ASN A 213 12.67 5.75 -1.10
CA ASN A 213 11.24 5.87 -1.37
C ASN A 213 10.53 4.53 -1.08
N PRO A 214 10.39 4.17 0.22
CA PRO A 214 9.77 2.91 0.59
C PRO A 214 8.33 2.87 0.11
N ARG A 215 7.90 1.74 -0.47
CA ARG A 215 6.50 1.39 -0.77
C ARG A 215 5.96 0.30 0.14
N ARG A 216 6.83 -0.36 0.91
CA ARG A 216 6.45 -1.36 1.90
C ARG A 216 7.30 -1.19 3.14
N TYR A 217 6.64 -1.21 4.29
CA TYR A 217 7.28 -1.42 5.59
C TYR A 217 7.11 -2.87 5.99
N VAL A 218 8.13 -3.44 6.62
CA VAL A 218 8.13 -4.81 7.13
C VAL A 218 8.51 -4.75 8.59
N VAL A 219 7.53 -5.02 9.44
CA VAL A 219 7.75 -5.11 10.88
C VAL A 219 7.82 -6.59 11.24
N TRP A 220 8.97 -7.01 11.77
CA TRP A 220 9.23 -8.41 12.07
C TRP A 220 8.24 -8.97 13.09
N SER A 221 7.93 -10.26 12.96
CA SER A 221 6.95 -10.94 13.82
C SER A 221 7.26 -10.80 15.32
N ALA A 222 8.56 -10.79 15.68
CA ALA A 222 9.02 -10.66 17.05
C ALA A 222 8.68 -9.31 17.70
N ILE A 223 8.47 -8.26 16.90
CA ILE A 223 8.32 -6.87 17.40
C ILE A 223 7.02 -6.20 16.93
N MET A 224 6.19 -6.87 16.14
CA MET A 224 5.00 -6.29 15.51
C MET A 224 4.03 -5.63 16.51
N ASN A 225 3.83 -6.21 17.70
CA ASN A 225 2.89 -5.68 18.70
C ASN A 225 3.46 -4.55 19.56
N SER A 226 4.78 -4.34 19.54
CA SER A 226 5.41 -3.20 20.19
C SER A 226 5.69 -2.04 19.24
N HIS A 227 5.81 -2.32 17.94
CA HIS A 227 6.20 -1.35 16.91
C HIS A 227 5.08 -0.89 16.00
N ILE A 228 3.86 -1.44 16.15
CA ILE A 228 2.69 -1.04 15.38
C ILE A 228 1.57 -0.71 16.35
N TYR A 229 0.99 0.48 16.22
CA TYR A 229 -0.18 0.90 16.98
C TYR A 229 -1.31 1.31 16.03
N PRO A 230 -2.44 0.58 15.99
CA PRO A 230 -3.61 0.96 15.21
C PRO A 230 -4.26 2.23 15.78
N CYS A 231 -4.36 3.29 14.97
CA CYS A 231 -4.91 4.58 15.37
C CYS A 231 -6.35 4.76 14.89
N TYR A 232 -6.60 4.49 13.60
CA TYR A 232 -7.91 4.69 12.98
C TYR A 232 -8.30 3.49 12.12
N LEU A 233 -9.61 3.30 12.00
CA LEU A 233 -10.23 2.40 11.03
C LEU A 233 -11.13 3.20 10.09
N ILE A 234 -10.81 3.16 8.81
CA ILE A 234 -11.54 3.85 7.75
C ILE A 234 -12.40 2.82 7.03
N SER A 235 -13.71 3.07 7.00
CA SER A 235 -14.67 2.27 6.24
C SER A 235 -15.13 3.05 5.02
N PHE A 236 -14.99 2.47 3.83
CA PHE A 236 -15.24 3.17 2.58
C PHE A 236 -15.84 2.24 1.52
N LYS A 237 -16.57 2.84 0.57
CA LYS A 237 -16.92 2.17 -0.69
C LYS A 237 -15.86 2.52 -1.71
N ALA A 238 -15.17 1.49 -2.21
CA ALA A 238 -14.24 1.63 -3.31
C ALA A 238 -15.02 1.97 -4.60
N PRO A 239 -14.53 2.91 -5.43
CA PRO A 239 -15.08 3.11 -6.75
C PRO A 239 -14.95 1.86 -7.61
N SER A 240 -15.88 1.68 -8.55
CA SER A 240 -15.91 0.55 -9.49
C SER A 240 -14.66 0.45 -10.37
N THR A 241 -13.87 1.52 -10.45
CA THR A 241 -12.60 1.60 -11.18
C THR A 241 -11.41 1.02 -10.40
N LEU A 242 -11.53 0.80 -9.08
CA LEU A 242 -10.50 0.11 -8.31
C LEU A 242 -10.66 -1.41 -8.50
N PRO A 243 -9.63 -2.11 -9.00
CA PRO A 243 -9.72 -3.55 -9.15
C PRO A 243 -9.92 -4.23 -7.78
N ASN A 244 -10.99 -5.00 -7.65
CA ASN A 244 -11.19 -5.88 -6.51
C ASN A 244 -10.18 -7.02 -6.61
N VAL A 245 -9.16 -7.02 -5.74
CA VAL A 245 -8.28 -8.18 -5.56
C VAL A 245 -9.04 -9.22 -4.74
N VAL A 246 -9.99 -9.90 -5.38
CA VAL A 246 -10.51 -11.17 -4.87
C VAL A 246 -9.56 -12.25 -5.36
N SER A 247 -9.09 -13.06 -4.42
CA SER A 247 -8.20 -14.20 -4.56
C SER A 247 -8.36 -14.96 -5.89
N GLY A 248 -7.25 -15.13 -6.61
CA GLY A 248 -7.05 -16.34 -7.41
C GLY A 248 -7.26 -16.28 -8.93
N VAL A 249 -7.08 -15.13 -9.61
CA VAL A 249 -6.71 -15.12 -11.04
C VAL A 249 -5.81 -13.91 -11.32
N PRO A 250 -4.57 -14.05 -11.83
CA PRO A 250 -3.79 -12.92 -12.28
C PRO A 250 -4.36 -12.45 -13.62
N THR A 251 -5.40 -11.62 -13.61
CA THR A 251 -5.69 -10.82 -14.80
C THR A 251 -4.56 -9.82 -14.94
N MET A 252 -3.89 -9.82 -16.08
CA MET A 252 -2.79 -8.92 -16.44
C MET A 252 -3.21 -7.44 -16.36
N GLN A 253 -3.34 -6.86 -15.16
CA GLN A 253 -3.77 -5.48 -14.99
C GLN A 253 -3.13 -4.76 -13.79
N GLN A 254 -2.00 -5.25 -13.29
CA GLN A 254 -1.05 -4.43 -12.51
C GLN A 254 -0.42 -3.28 -13.34
N SER A 255 -0.88 -3.06 -14.58
CA SER A 255 -0.45 -1.97 -15.46
C SER A 255 -1.49 -0.85 -15.61
N ALA A 256 -2.64 -0.91 -14.91
CA ALA A 256 -3.72 0.06 -15.09
C ALA A 256 -3.51 1.41 -14.37
N LEU A 257 -2.48 1.56 -13.52
CA LEU A 257 -2.08 2.85 -12.91
C LEU A 257 -0.94 3.55 -13.67
N ARG A 258 -0.60 3.09 -14.88
CA ARG A 258 0.23 3.88 -15.79
C ARG A 258 -0.71 4.59 -16.76
N PRO A 259 -0.55 5.90 -17.02
CA PRO A 259 -1.21 6.51 -18.17
C PRO A 259 -0.90 5.63 -19.38
N PRO A 260 -1.88 5.33 -20.25
CA PRO A 260 -1.62 4.54 -21.44
C PRO A 260 -0.42 5.16 -22.16
N PRO A 261 0.58 4.37 -22.59
CA PRO A 261 1.68 4.95 -23.33
C PRO A 261 1.08 5.68 -24.53
N THR A 262 1.53 6.90 -24.76
CA THR A 262 1.03 7.85 -25.77
C THR A 262 1.34 7.41 -27.21
N SER A 263 1.44 6.10 -27.45
CA SER A 263 1.71 5.45 -28.72
C SER A 263 0.85 4.18 -28.87
N PRO A 264 0.24 3.95 -30.05
CA PRO A 264 -0.55 2.76 -30.32
C PRO A 264 0.30 1.49 -30.12
N TRP A 265 -0.23 0.55 -29.35
CA TRP A 265 0.45 -0.69 -29.02
C TRP A 265 0.57 -1.60 -30.24
N MET A 266 1.79 -1.92 -30.63
CA MET A 266 2.09 -2.99 -31.59
C MET A 266 2.36 -4.31 -30.85
N SER A 267 1.87 -5.43 -31.39
CA SER A 267 2.17 -6.75 -30.84
C SER A 267 3.66 -7.08 -31.02
N PHE A 268 4.23 -7.87 -30.12
CA PHE A 268 5.64 -8.27 -30.23
C PHE A 268 5.97 -9.00 -31.56
N PRO A 269 5.08 -9.86 -32.11
CA PRO A 269 5.27 -10.41 -33.46
C PRO A 269 5.34 -9.33 -34.56
N ALA A 270 4.52 -8.27 -34.46
CA ALA A 270 4.61 -7.14 -35.40
C ALA A 270 5.95 -6.39 -35.25
N LEU A 271 6.48 -6.28 -34.02
CA LEU A 271 7.82 -5.73 -33.77
C LEU A 271 8.91 -6.56 -34.44
N LEU A 272 8.85 -7.89 -34.29
CA LEU A 272 9.81 -8.79 -34.94
C LEU A 272 9.73 -8.71 -36.47
N SER A 273 8.52 -8.59 -37.03
CA SER A 273 8.32 -8.45 -38.48
C SER A 273 8.93 -7.17 -39.06
N ILE A 274 8.94 -6.08 -38.29
CA ILE A 274 9.58 -4.84 -38.73
C ILE A 274 11.10 -4.91 -38.51
N LEU A 275 11.54 -5.42 -37.35
CA LEU A 275 12.97 -5.55 -37.02
C LEU A 275 13.71 -6.51 -37.98
N SER A 276 13.03 -7.52 -38.53
CA SER A 276 13.62 -8.44 -39.51
C SER A 276 14.13 -7.75 -40.78
N LYS A 277 13.58 -6.58 -41.11
CA LYS A 277 14.01 -5.76 -42.26
C LYS A 277 15.32 -5.00 -42.00
N PHE A 278 15.73 -4.86 -40.74
CA PHE A 278 16.85 -4.01 -40.33
C PHE A 278 17.94 -4.76 -39.54
N LEU A 279 17.65 -5.96 -39.03
CA LEU A 279 18.57 -6.74 -38.21
C LEU A 279 19.10 -7.98 -38.95
N PRO A 280 20.39 -8.32 -38.78
CA PRO A 280 20.95 -9.58 -39.29
C PRO A 280 20.23 -10.82 -38.71
N PRO A 281 20.22 -11.95 -39.46
CA PRO A 281 19.58 -13.20 -39.03
C PRO A 281 19.99 -13.68 -37.63
N THR A 282 21.27 -13.53 -37.27
CA THR A 282 21.80 -13.93 -35.96
C THR A 282 21.17 -13.14 -34.81
N LYS A 283 20.94 -11.84 -34.99
CA LYS A 283 20.26 -11.00 -33.98
C LYS A 283 18.75 -11.30 -33.94
N MET A 284 18.15 -11.59 -35.08
CA MET A 284 16.75 -12.00 -35.16
C MET A 284 16.48 -13.33 -34.44
N GLN A 285 17.38 -14.31 -34.56
CA GLN A 285 17.29 -15.56 -33.81
C GLN A 285 17.33 -15.32 -32.29
N LEU A 286 18.23 -14.46 -31.81
CA LEU A 286 18.29 -14.09 -30.39
C LEU A 286 17.00 -13.42 -29.90
N LEU A 287 16.36 -12.59 -30.72
CA LEU A 287 15.07 -11.97 -30.40
C LEU A 287 13.93 -12.99 -30.33
N VAL A 288 13.91 -13.96 -31.25
CA VAL A 288 12.93 -15.06 -31.24
C VAL A 288 13.12 -15.94 -30.00
N VAL A 289 14.37 -16.27 -29.64
CA VAL A 289 14.67 -17.00 -28.40
C VAL A 289 14.21 -16.22 -27.17
N CYS A 290 14.52 -14.93 -27.08
CA CYS A 290 14.05 -14.08 -25.98
C CYS A 290 12.51 -14.06 -25.89
N HIS A 291 11.81 -14.00 -27.03
CA HIS A 291 10.36 -14.05 -27.06
C HIS A 291 9.78 -15.40 -26.61
N ASN A 292 10.41 -16.51 -27.03
CA ASN A 292 9.99 -17.85 -26.63
C ASN A 292 10.23 -18.09 -25.14
N GLU A 293 11.35 -17.60 -24.58
CA GLU A 293 11.61 -17.62 -23.15
C GLU A 293 10.59 -16.80 -22.36
N PHE A 294 10.16 -15.66 -22.89
CA PHE A 294 9.09 -14.85 -22.29
C PHE A 294 7.73 -15.58 -22.34
N ARG A 295 7.37 -16.16 -23.50
CA ARG A 295 6.16 -16.98 -23.67
C ARG A 295 6.13 -18.21 -22.76
N ALA A 296 7.30 -18.79 -22.47
CA ALA A 296 7.49 -19.91 -21.56
C ALA A 296 7.66 -19.49 -20.08
N ASN A 297 7.41 -18.22 -19.74
CA ASN A 297 7.54 -17.64 -18.40
C ASN A 297 8.93 -17.78 -17.74
N LYS A 298 9.99 -17.98 -18.54
CA LYS A 298 11.38 -18.09 -18.06
C LYS A 298 12.03 -16.73 -17.78
N ILE A 299 11.52 -15.66 -18.41
CA ILE A 299 11.98 -14.29 -18.21
C ILE A 299 10.79 -13.34 -18.02
N THR A 300 10.99 -12.31 -17.21
CA THR A 300 9.99 -11.27 -16.94
C THR A 300 9.91 -10.25 -18.07
N ARG A 301 8.82 -9.49 -18.15
CA ARG A 301 8.64 -8.43 -19.15
C ARG A 301 9.76 -7.35 -19.12
N PRO A 302 10.23 -6.86 -17.96
CA PRO A 302 11.39 -5.96 -17.91
C PRO A 302 12.67 -6.58 -18.47
N GLN A 303 12.92 -7.86 -18.19
CA GLN A 303 14.06 -8.60 -18.71
C GLN A 303 13.98 -8.76 -20.24
N LEU A 304 12.78 -9.06 -20.78
CA LEU A 304 12.54 -9.07 -22.22
C LEU A 304 12.88 -7.71 -22.85
N ILE A 305 12.35 -6.61 -22.29
CA ILE A 305 12.61 -5.25 -22.79
C ILE A 305 14.10 -4.94 -22.77
N GLN A 306 14.80 -5.24 -21.68
CA GLN A 306 16.23 -4.97 -21.56
C GLN A 306 17.05 -5.79 -22.57
N ARG A 307 16.71 -7.07 -22.78
CA ARG A 307 17.39 -7.92 -23.76
C ARG A 307 17.13 -7.44 -25.19
N VAL A 308 15.89 -7.09 -25.52
CA VAL A 308 15.53 -6.55 -26.85
C VAL A 308 16.28 -5.25 -27.12
N ARG A 309 16.37 -4.35 -26.13
CA ARG A 309 17.17 -3.11 -26.21
C ARG A 309 18.66 -3.38 -26.46
N ARG A 310 19.23 -4.38 -25.80
CA ARG A 310 20.63 -4.80 -26.02
C ARG A 310 20.86 -5.42 -27.40
N ILE A 311 19.92 -6.21 -27.91
CA ILE A 311 20.06 -6.93 -29.19
C ILE A 311 19.81 -6.00 -30.38
N ALA A 312 18.69 -5.27 -30.37
CA ALA A 312 18.26 -4.41 -31.48
C ALA A 312 18.90 -3.01 -31.42
N GLY A 313 19.22 -2.53 -30.23
CA GLY A 313 19.72 -1.18 -30.01
C GLY A 313 18.61 -0.13 -29.91
N ASP A 314 18.75 0.79 -28.95
CA ASP A 314 17.73 1.81 -28.64
C ASP A 314 17.45 2.75 -29.83
N ARG A 315 18.47 3.10 -30.62
CA ARG A 315 18.30 3.98 -31.79
C ARG A 315 17.37 3.37 -32.84
N LEU A 316 17.53 2.07 -33.13
CA LEU A 316 16.68 1.37 -34.09
C LEU A 316 15.26 1.20 -33.56
N LEU A 317 15.12 0.84 -32.29
CA LEU A 317 13.80 0.70 -31.64
C LEU A 317 13.02 2.01 -31.64
N ILE A 318 13.68 3.13 -31.33
CA ILE A 318 13.06 4.47 -31.40
C ILE A 318 12.63 4.79 -32.84
N GLY A 319 13.46 4.46 -33.84
CA GLY A 319 13.13 4.66 -35.25
C GLY A 319 11.89 3.88 -35.70
N VAL A 320 11.80 2.60 -35.32
CA VAL A 320 10.66 1.73 -35.63
C VAL A 320 9.39 2.19 -34.92
N ILE A 321 9.48 2.59 -33.65
CA ILE A 321 8.31 3.09 -32.91
C ILE A 321 7.80 4.40 -33.53
N LYS A 322 8.69 5.29 -33.96
CA LYS A 322 8.32 6.54 -34.64
C LYS A 322 7.68 6.30 -36.02
N SER A 323 8.14 5.32 -36.79
CA SER A 323 7.57 5.01 -38.10
C SER A 323 6.16 4.41 -38.00
N VAL A 324 5.92 3.55 -37.01
CA VAL A 324 4.60 2.97 -36.73
C VAL A 324 3.61 4.05 -36.27
N LYS A 325 4.06 5.04 -35.48
CA LYS A 325 3.22 6.17 -35.07
C LYS A 325 2.75 7.01 -36.27
N ARG A 326 3.64 7.27 -37.24
CA ARG A 326 3.27 8.00 -38.48
C ARG A 326 2.27 7.25 -39.36
N GLN A 327 2.31 5.92 -39.39
CA GLN A 327 1.38 5.09 -40.16
C GLN A 327 -0.01 4.99 -39.51
N THR A 328 -0.08 5.07 -38.18
CA THR A 328 -1.35 5.06 -37.44
C THR A 328 -2.06 6.42 -37.48
N ASP A 329 -1.31 7.52 -37.47
CA ASP A 329 -1.86 8.88 -37.62
C ASP A 329 -2.36 9.16 -39.06
N ALA A 330 -1.77 8.52 -40.08
CA ALA A 330 -2.19 8.67 -41.48
C ALA A 330 -3.46 7.87 -41.83
N GLY A 331 -3.73 6.75 -41.13
CA GLY A 331 -4.93 5.93 -41.32
C GLY A 331 -6.17 6.42 -40.57
N ALA A 332 -6.02 7.37 -39.64
CA ALA A 332 -7.13 7.99 -38.90
C ALA A 332 -7.69 9.24 -39.60
N ASN A 333 -7.00 9.75 -40.63
CA ASN A 333 -7.39 10.91 -41.44
C ASN A 333 -7.74 10.54 -42.89
N ALA A 334 -8.02 9.26 -43.15
CA ALA A 334 -8.44 8.72 -44.45
C ALA A 334 -9.78 8.00 -44.31
#